data_AF-A0A959CAZ6-F1
#
_entry.id   AF-A0A959CAZ6-F1
#
_cell.length_a   1.000
_cell.length_b   1.000
_cell.length_c   1.000
_cell.angle_alpha   90.00
_cell.angle_beta   90.00
_cell.angle_gamma   90.00
#
_symmetry.space_group_name_H-M   'P 1'
#
loop_
_entity.id
_entity.type
_entity.pdbx_description
1 polymer ?
#
loop_
_entity_poly.entity_id
_entity_poly.type
_entity_poly.pdbx_seq_one_letter_code
_entity_poly.pdbx_strand_id
1 'polypeptide(L)'
;SALQGLNIQPDSNASIVLSNYHPDKMEYTYSAASDQLALFSEMYYPPDLGWKCFINGEPATDFIKADYLLRAMRLPAGQNMKLEMRFEPRSYYLGETISMIASGLLLLIFLGALFLWYRNTPASDPNRLADVSPETSKPASRTSAPPPKSGKKKKK
;
A
#
# COMPACT_ATOMS: atom_id res chain seq x y z
N SER A 1 -13.88 25.56 20.26
CA SER A 1 -14.68 24.41 19.78
C SER A 1 -15.15 24.70 18.36
N ALA A 2 -15.27 23.71 17.46
CA ALA A 2 -15.62 23.94 16.04
C ALA A 2 -17.00 24.63 15.84
N LEU A 3 -17.88 24.53 16.84
CA LEU A 3 -19.20 25.16 16.86
C LEU A 3 -19.25 26.49 17.64
N GLN A 4 -18.11 26.98 18.13
CA GLN A 4 -18.09 28.17 18.97
C GLN A 4 -18.47 29.42 18.17
N GLY A 5 -19.47 30.15 18.66
CA GLY A 5 -20.01 31.34 17.99
C GLY A 5 -20.89 31.03 16.77
N LEU A 6 -21.28 29.77 16.57
CA LEU A 6 -22.26 29.44 15.52
C LEU A 6 -23.66 29.85 15.98
N ASN A 7 -24.28 30.77 15.24
CA ASN A 7 -25.67 31.19 15.43
C ASN A 7 -26.49 30.71 14.24
N ILE A 8 -27.20 29.59 14.42
CA ILE A 8 -28.03 28.99 13.38
C ILE A 8 -29.29 29.84 13.19
N GLN A 9 -29.44 30.40 12.01
CA GLN A 9 -30.66 31.08 11.59
C GLN A 9 -31.41 30.19 10.59
N PRO A 10 -32.69 29.88 10.83
CA PRO A 10 -33.49 29.10 9.89
C PRO A 10 -33.52 29.79 8.52
N ASP A 11 -33.14 29.05 7.49
CA ASP A 11 -33.14 29.52 6.10
C ASP A 11 -33.92 28.53 5.24
N SER A 12 -35.12 28.92 4.81
CA SER A 12 -35.99 28.06 3.99
C SER A 12 -35.48 27.88 2.56
N ASN A 13 -34.54 28.72 2.12
CA ASN A 13 -33.91 28.61 0.80
C ASN A 13 -32.54 27.93 0.88
N ALA A 14 -32.08 27.54 2.07
CA ALA A 14 -30.84 26.82 2.22
C ALA A 14 -30.93 25.46 1.52
N SER A 15 -29.92 25.15 0.72
CA SER A 15 -29.85 23.91 -0.04
C SER A 15 -28.42 23.40 -0.07
N ILE A 16 -28.29 22.08 -0.08
CA ILE A 16 -27.03 21.38 -0.28
C ILE A 16 -27.29 20.16 -1.15
N VAL A 17 -26.50 20.00 -2.19
CA VAL A 17 -26.66 18.93 -3.18
C VAL A 17 -25.30 18.28 -3.41
N LEU A 18 -25.27 16.94 -3.34
CA LEU A 18 -24.12 16.14 -3.77
C LEU A 18 -24.07 16.18 -5.30
N SER A 19 -23.16 16.98 -5.85
CA SER A 19 -23.02 17.18 -7.29
C SER A 19 -22.15 16.11 -7.94
N ASN A 20 -21.18 15.56 -7.21
CA ASN A 20 -20.39 14.43 -7.67
C ASN A 20 -19.97 13.52 -6.51
N TYR A 21 -20.02 12.22 -6.73
CA TYR A 21 -19.68 11.20 -5.73
C TYR A 21 -18.59 10.28 -6.24
N HIS A 22 -17.51 10.18 -5.48
CA HIS A 22 -16.48 9.17 -5.61
C HIS A 22 -16.02 8.72 -4.20
N PRO A 23 -15.62 7.46 -4.00
CA PRO A 23 -15.27 6.95 -2.67
C PRO A 23 -14.18 7.74 -1.93
N ASP A 24 -13.21 8.30 -2.65
CA ASP A 24 -12.12 9.13 -2.11
C ASP A 24 -12.40 10.64 -2.22
N LYS A 25 -13.48 11.04 -2.90
CA LYS A 25 -13.76 12.44 -3.20
C LYS A 25 -15.25 12.69 -3.37
N MET A 26 -15.79 13.62 -2.58
CA MET A 26 -17.18 14.05 -2.71
C MET A 26 -17.25 15.55 -2.97
N GLU A 27 -18.06 15.95 -3.94
CA GLU A 27 -18.28 17.36 -4.26
C GLU A 27 -19.74 17.72 -3.99
N TYR A 28 -19.94 18.75 -3.19
CA TYR A 28 -21.24 19.30 -2.87
C TYR A 28 -21.32 20.74 -3.37
N THR A 29 -22.50 21.14 -3.78
CA THR A 29 -22.84 22.54 -4.04
C THR A 29 -23.90 22.95 -3.03
N TYR A 30 -23.66 24.07 -2.34
CA TYR A 30 -24.59 24.56 -1.32
C TYR A 30 -24.84 26.05 -1.44
N SER A 31 -26.00 26.48 -0.97
CA SER A 31 -26.38 27.89 -0.82
C SER A 31 -27.02 28.08 0.55
N ALA A 32 -26.62 29.13 1.27
CA ALA A 32 -27.17 29.50 2.57
C ALA A 32 -26.99 31.02 2.82
N ALA A 33 -28.00 31.67 3.36
CA ALA A 33 -27.98 33.10 3.68
C ALA A 33 -27.21 33.44 4.97
N SER A 34 -26.92 32.44 5.79
CA SER A 34 -26.17 32.57 7.04
C SER A 34 -25.27 31.35 7.25
N ASP A 35 -24.42 31.39 8.27
CA ASP A 35 -23.63 30.23 8.66
C ASP A 35 -24.56 29.09 9.11
N GLN A 36 -24.39 27.92 8.51
CA GLN A 36 -25.19 26.74 8.78
C GLN A 36 -24.36 25.56 9.27
N LEU A 37 -25.04 24.59 9.88
CA LEU A 37 -24.46 23.29 10.17
C LEU A 37 -25.01 22.27 9.18
N ALA A 38 -24.13 21.77 8.30
CA ALA A 38 -24.49 20.70 7.37
C ALA A 38 -24.22 19.34 8.00
N LEU A 39 -25.24 18.48 8.00
CA LEU A 39 -25.13 17.06 8.37
C LEU A 39 -25.05 16.23 7.09
N PHE A 40 -24.07 15.34 7.01
CA PHE A 40 -23.87 14.46 5.87
C PHE A 40 -24.25 13.03 6.27
N SER A 41 -24.87 12.28 5.36
CA SER A 41 -25.20 10.86 5.55
C SER A 41 -23.96 9.96 5.39
N GLU A 42 -22.84 10.39 5.94
CA GLU A 42 -21.53 9.81 5.76
C GLU A 42 -20.88 9.52 7.10
N MET A 43 -20.17 8.40 7.19
CA MET A 43 -19.55 7.98 8.45
C MET A 43 -18.49 9.00 8.88
N TYR A 44 -18.50 9.38 10.16
CA TYR A 44 -17.50 10.21 10.78
C TYR A 44 -16.18 9.47 10.85
N TYR A 45 -15.15 10.11 10.30
CA TYR A 45 -13.78 9.69 10.42
C TYR A 45 -12.96 10.85 10.98
N PRO A 46 -12.09 10.61 11.96
CA PRO A 46 -11.28 11.68 12.53
C PRO A 46 -10.50 12.45 11.45
N PRO A 47 -10.53 13.79 11.46
CA PRO A 47 -9.95 14.61 10.40
C PRO A 47 -8.44 14.44 10.26
N ASP A 48 -7.75 14.18 11.38
CA ASP A 48 -6.32 13.86 11.44
C ASP A 48 -5.94 12.57 10.72
N LEU A 49 -6.92 11.67 10.48
CA LEU A 49 -6.70 10.36 9.87
C LEU A 49 -6.91 10.34 8.35
N GLY A 50 -7.50 11.37 7.73
CA GLY A 50 -7.41 11.48 6.27
C GLY A 50 -8.42 12.32 5.51
N TRP A 51 -9.60 12.64 6.04
CA TRP A 51 -10.51 13.51 5.29
C TRP A 51 -10.13 14.98 5.43
N LYS A 52 -9.97 15.67 4.29
CA LYS A 52 -9.79 17.11 4.21
C LYS A 52 -10.98 17.76 3.51
N CYS A 53 -11.32 18.97 3.95
CA CYS A 53 -12.41 19.76 3.39
C CYS A 53 -11.88 21.02 2.75
N PHE A 54 -12.50 21.39 1.63
CA PHE A 54 -12.22 22.63 0.93
C PHE A 54 -13.51 23.32 0.55
N ILE A 55 -13.59 24.63 0.71
CA ILE A 55 -14.70 25.45 0.22
C ILE A 55 -14.14 26.38 -0.85
N ASN A 56 -14.67 26.29 -2.07
CA ASN A 56 -14.16 26.98 -3.25
C ASN A 56 -12.64 26.81 -3.47
N GLY A 57 -12.09 25.67 -3.07
CA GLY A 57 -10.67 25.35 -3.18
C GLY A 57 -9.82 25.80 -1.99
N GLU A 58 -10.36 26.56 -1.04
CA GLU A 58 -9.65 26.96 0.18
C GLU A 58 -9.84 25.95 1.31
N PRO A 59 -8.82 25.65 2.12
CA PRO A 59 -8.94 24.76 3.26
C PRO A 59 -10.05 25.23 4.21
N ALA A 60 -10.96 24.33 4.53
CA ALA A 60 -12.09 24.60 5.39
C ALA A 60 -11.96 23.87 6.73
N THR A 61 -12.84 24.20 7.68
CA THR A 61 -12.86 23.58 9.01
C THR A 61 -13.09 22.07 8.94
N ASP A 62 -12.52 21.36 9.90
CA ASP A 62 -12.65 19.91 10.00
C ASP A 62 -14.09 19.44 10.28
N PHE A 63 -14.36 18.18 9.94
CA PHE A 63 -15.60 17.52 10.30
C PHE A 63 -15.74 17.36 11.81
N ILE A 64 -16.97 17.52 12.29
CA ILE A 64 -17.39 17.17 13.62
C ILE A 64 -18.24 15.90 13.59
N LYS A 65 -18.27 15.19 14.72
CA LYS A 65 -19.13 14.03 14.92
C LYS A 65 -20.54 14.52 15.28
N ALA A 66 -21.53 14.05 14.53
CA ALA A 66 -22.95 14.27 14.77
C ALA A 66 -23.66 12.92 14.81
N ASP A 67 -24.76 12.84 15.58
CA ASP A 67 -25.60 11.64 15.69
C ASP A 67 -24.80 10.33 15.85
N TYR A 68 -23.74 10.38 16.68
CA TYR A 68 -22.78 9.31 16.96
C TYR A 68 -21.89 8.87 15.79
N LEU A 69 -22.48 8.66 14.61
CA LEU A 69 -21.83 8.04 13.47
C LEU A 69 -21.65 8.98 12.29
N LEU A 70 -22.42 10.06 12.21
CA LEU A 70 -22.45 10.93 11.04
C LEU A 70 -21.39 12.03 11.16
N ARG A 71 -20.89 12.49 10.01
CA ARG A 71 -20.07 13.70 9.95
C ARG A 71 -20.95 14.92 9.71
N ALA A 72 -20.62 16.01 10.39
CA ALA A 72 -21.19 17.32 10.14
C ALA A 72 -20.08 18.36 9.97
N MET A 73 -20.41 19.50 9.39
CA MET A 73 -19.46 20.60 9.17
C MET A 73 -20.17 21.94 9.24
N ARG A 74 -19.52 22.93 9.85
CA ARG A 74 -19.97 24.33 9.76
C ARG A 74 -19.69 24.84 8.35
N LEU A 75 -20.72 25.31 7.67
CA LEU A 75 -20.62 25.94 6.37
C LEU A 75 -20.87 27.44 6.50
N PRO A 76 -19.97 28.31 6.02
CA PRO A 76 -20.19 29.75 6.01
C PRO A 76 -21.29 30.13 5.02
N ALA A 77 -21.92 31.28 5.26
CA ALA A 77 -22.89 31.87 4.35
C ALA A 77 -22.33 32.07 2.92
N GLY A 78 -23.15 31.82 1.91
CA GLY A 78 -22.79 32.03 0.52
C GLY A 78 -23.78 31.41 -0.46
N GLN A 79 -23.60 31.69 -1.76
CA GLN A 79 -24.45 31.16 -2.83
C GLN A 79 -23.63 30.28 -3.76
N ASN A 80 -24.18 29.12 -4.13
CA ASN A 80 -23.57 28.12 -5.02
C ASN A 80 -22.11 27.82 -4.67
N MET A 81 -21.80 27.76 -3.38
CA MET A 81 -20.47 27.46 -2.88
C MET A 81 -20.15 25.99 -3.14
N LYS A 82 -18.91 25.72 -3.53
CA LYS A 82 -18.43 24.37 -3.82
C LYS A 82 -17.70 23.83 -2.59
N LEU A 83 -18.27 22.80 -1.97
CA LEU A 83 -17.62 22.04 -0.90
C LEU A 83 -17.00 20.78 -1.50
N GLU A 84 -15.70 20.59 -1.32
CA GLU A 84 -14.99 19.40 -1.73
C GLU A 84 -14.43 18.68 -0.51
N MET A 85 -14.77 17.39 -0.40
CA MET A 85 -14.22 16.48 0.60
C MET A 85 -13.26 15.55 -0.12
N ARG A 86 -12.01 15.47 0.34
CA ARG A 86 -10.97 14.62 -0.26
C ARG A 86 -10.36 13.72 0.80
N PHE A 87 -10.24 12.43 0.50
CA PHE A 87 -9.61 11.45 1.37
C PHE A 87 -8.11 11.36 1.06
N GLU A 88 -7.31 12.05 1.88
CA GLU A 88 -5.85 12.16 1.79
C GLU A 88 -5.18 11.74 3.12
N PRO A 89 -5.18 10.43 3.47
CA PRO A 89 -4.57 9.94 4.70
C PRO A 89 -3.04 10.07 4.69
N ARG A 90 -2.47 10.69 5.73
CA ARG A 90 -1.01 10.83 5.88
C ARG A 90 -0.26 9.49 5.86
N SER A 91 -0.88 8.45 6.42
CA SER A 91 -0.30 7.10 6.50
C SER A 91 -0.07 6.48 5.12
N TYR A 92 -0.96 6.75 4.16
CA TYR A 92 -0.81 6.27 2.78
C TYR A 92 0.44 6.88 2.13
N TYR A 93 0.56 8.21 2.15
CA TYR A 93 1.71 8.90 1.57
C TYR A 93 3.03 8.53 2.26
N LEU A 94 3.00 8.33 3.58
CA LEU A 94 4.18 7.89 4.33
C LEU A 94 4.59 6.46 3.93
N GLY A 95 3.62 5.54 3.83
CA GLY A 95 3.87 4.17 3.41
C GLY A 95 4.38 4.06 1.97
N GLU A 96 3.82 4.85 1.06
CA GLU A 96 4.28 4.95 -0.33
C GLU A 96 5.74 5.44 -0.40
N THR A 97 6.06 6.50 0.36
CA THR A 97 7.42 7.05 0.41
C THR A 97 8.43 6.03 0.95
N ILE A 98 8.10 5.35 2.05
CA ILE A 98 8.95 4.30 2.64
C ILE A 98 9.13 3.14 1.65
N SER A 99 8.05 2.70 1.00
CA SER A 99 8.09 1.61 0.02
C SER A 99 8.96 1.97 -1.18
N MET A 100 8.88 3.21 -1.66
CA MET A 100 9.71 3.71 -2.75
C MET A 100 11.20 3.73 -2.37
N ILE A 101 11.53 4.22 -1.17
CA ILE A 101 12.92 4.22 -0.67
C ILE A 101 13.43 2.77 -0.51
N ALA A 102 12.64 1.89 0.09
CA ALA A 102 13.00 0.49 0.28
C ALA A 102 13.21 -0.23 -1.06
N SER A 103 12.33 0.00 -2.03
CA SER A 103 12.47 -0.54 -3.39
C SER A 103 13.72 -0.02 -4.09
N GLY A 104 14.01 1.28 -3.97
CA GLY A 104 15.23 1.87 -4.51
C GLY A 104 16.49 1.26 -3.88
N LEU A 105 16.50 1.11 -2.56
CA LEU A 105 17.61 0.49 -1.83
C LEU A 105 17.81 -0.98 -2.21
N LEU A 106 16.71 -1.73 -2.36
CA LEU A 106 16.74 -3.12 -2.80
C LEU A 106 17.39 -3.25 -4.19
N LEU A 107 16.99 -2.42 -5.15
CA LEU A 107 17.58 -2.39 -6.49
C LEU A 107 19.06 -2.04 -6.44
N LEU A 108 19.45 -1.09 -5.59
CA LEU A 108 20.84 -0.67 -5.43
C LEU A 108 21.71 -1.80 -4.87
N ILE A 109 21.21 -2.53 -3.86
CA ILE A 109 21.88 -3.72 -3.30
C ILE A 109 21.98 -4.83 -4.36
N PHE A 110 20.91 -5.08 -5.11
CA PHE A 110 20.88 -6.10 -6.16
C PHE A 110 21.91 -5.81 -7.26
N LEU A 111 21.95 -4.57 -7.77
CA LEU A 111 22.93 -4.14 -8.76
C LEU A 111 24.36 -4.16 -8.21
N GLY A 112 24.56 -3.76 -6.95
CA GLY A 112 25.86 -3.84 -6.28
C GLY A 112 26.36 -5.28 -6.16
N ALA A 113 25.48 -6.22 -5.77
CA ALA A 113 25.80 -7.64 -5.71
C ALA A 113 26.15 -8.20 -7.10
N LEU A 114 25.38 -7.84 -8.13
CA LEU A 114 25.64 -8.26 -9.51
C LEU A 114 26.98 -7.72 -10.03
N PHE A 115 27.31 -6.47 -9.72
CA PHE A 115 28.59 -5.85 -10.09
C PHE A 115 29.77 -6.52 -9.39
N LEU A 116 29.67 -6.78 -8.08
CA LEU A 116 30.70 -7.50 -7.33
C LEU A 116 30.86 -8.93 -7.84
N TRP A 117 29.76 -9.62 -8.15
CA TRP A 117 29.79 -10.94 -8.76
C TRP A 117 30.50 -10.91 -10.11
N TYR A 118 30.13 -10.00 -11.00
CA TYR A 118 30.78 -9.82 -12.31
C TYR A 118 32.29 -9.57 -12.17
N ARG A 119 32.70 -8.71 -11.23
CA ARG A 119 34.11 -8.40 -10.99
C ARG A 119 34.89 -9.56 -10.37
N ASN A 120 34.24 -10.36 -9.53
CA ASN A 120 34.88 -11.45 -8.79
C ASN A 120 34.74 -12.82 -9.48
N THR A 121 34.21 -12.89 -10.70
CA THR A 121 34.18 -14.12 -11.48
C THR A 121 35.50 -14.22 -12.26
N PRO A 122 36.49 -15.01 -11.83
CA PRO A 122 37.67 -15.25 -12.66
C PRO A 122 37.24 -15.91 -13.96
N ALA A 123 37.80 -15.47 -15.09
CA ALA A 123 37.58 -16.12 -16.36
C ALA A 123 37.89 -17.61 -16.22
N SER A 124 36.93 -18.47 -16.58
CA SER A 124 37.14 -19.92 -16.62
C SER A 124 38.36 -20.20 -17.49
N ASP A 125 39.43 -20.73 -16.89
CA ASP A 125 40.66 -21.00 -17.61
C ASP A 125 40.36 -21.94 -18.79
N PRO A 126 40.52 -21.49 -20.05
CA PRO A 126 40.23 -22.30 -21.23
C PRO A 126 41.12 -23.55 -21.31
N ASN A 127 42.24 -23.59 -20.56
CA ASN A 127 43.14 -24.72 -20.49
C ASN A 127 42.88 -25.68 -19.32
N ARG A 128 41.79 -25.49 -18.55
CA ARG A 128 41.40 -26.40 -17.45
C ARG A 128 41.11 -27.84 -17.91
N LEU A 129 40.93 -28.06 -19.21
CA LEU A 129 40.83 -29.39 -19.82
C LEU A 129 42.18 -30.12 -19.89
N ALA A 130 43.31 -29.41 -19.83
CA ALA A 130 44.65 -30.01 -19.86
C ALA A 130 45.04 -30.66 -18.52
N ASP A 131 44.46 -30.19 -17.40
CA ASP A 131 44.72 -30.73 -16.06
C ASP A 131 43.85 -31.95 -15.71
N VAL A 132 42.91 -32.32 -16.57
CA VAL A 132 42.25 -33.63 -16.50
C VAL A 132 43.20 -34.67 -17.10
N SER A 133 44.30 -34.95 -16.39
CA SER A 133 45.02 -36.20 -16.61
C SER A 133 44.03 -37.35 -16.48
N PRO A 134 44.02 -38.34 -17.39
CA PRO A 134 43.14 -39.48 -17.23
C PRO A 134 43.44 -40.10 -15.86
N GLU A 135 42.42 -40.14 -15.01
CA GLU A 135 42.43 -40.93 -13.79
C GLU A 135 42.83 -42.34 -14.23
N THR A 136 44.06 -42.74 -13.92
CA THR A 136 44.53 -44.10 -14.17
C THR A 136 43.65 -44.95 -13.28
N SER A 137 42.61 -45.53 -13.88
CA SER A 137 41.63 -46.35 -13.21
C SER A 137 42.36 -47.38 -12.37
N LYS A 138 42.36 -47.19 -11.05
CA LYS A 138 42.78 -48.22 -10.10
C LYS A 138 41.91 -49.44 -10.40
N PRO A 139 42.48 -50.61 -10.72
CA PRO A 139 41.67 -51.75 -11.13
C PRO A 139 40.68 -52.06 -10.01
N ALA A 140 39.40 -52.15 -10.38
CA ALA A 140 38.32 -52.48 -9.48
C ALA A 140 38.71 -53.68 -8.62
N SER A 141 38.83 -53.46 -7.31
CA SER A 141 39.04 -54.55 -6.35
C SER A 141 37.84 -55.48 -6.47
N ARG A 142 38.10 -56.67 -7.02
CA ARG A 142 37.14 -57.75 -7.23
C ARG A 142 36.39 -58.02 -5.92
N THR A 143 35.15 -57.55 -5.83
CA THR A 143 34.24 -57.93 -4.75
C THR A 143 34.00 -59.43 -4.90
N SER A 144 34.45 -60.21 -3.91
CA SER A 144 34.13 -61.63 -3.80
C SER A 144 32.60 -61.78 -3.74
N ALA A 145 32.05 -62.57 -4.66
CA ALA A 145 30.63 -62.88 -4.74
C ALA A 145 30.10 -63.48 -3.41
N PRO A 146 28.83 -63.21 -3.03
CA PRO A 146 28.20 -63.91 -1.92
C PRO A 146 27.97 -65.39 -2.28
N PRO A 147 27.99 -66.32 -1.31
CA PRO A 147 27.89 -67.75 -1.59
C PRO A 147 26.48 -68.13 -2.10
N PRO A 148 26.34 -69.18 -2.91
CA PRO A 148 25.07 -69.55 -3.51
C PRO A 148 24.13 -70.20 -2.48
N LYS A 149 22.88 -69.72 -2.41
CA LYS A 149 21.78 -70.48 -1.79
C LYS A 149 21.31 -71.55 -2.78
N SER A 150 21.71 -72.80 -2.55
CA SER A 150 21.15 -73.98 -3.20
C SER A 150 19.90 -74.45 -2.44
N GLY A 151 18.77 -74.51 -3.14
CA GLY A 151 17.53 -75.12 -2.67
C GLY A 151 17.48 -76.62 -2.98
N LYS A 152 17.33 -77.43 -1.91
CA LYS A 152 16.67 -78.75 -1.79
C LYS A 152 16.61 -79.71 -3.00
N LYS A 153 17.06 -80.97 -2.80
CA LYS A 153 16.19 -82.17 -2.89
C LYS A 153 16.81 -83.48 -2.33
N LYS A 154 15.91 -84.24 -1.68
CA LYS A 154 16.02 -85.55 -1.00
C LYS A 154 16.41 -86.74 -1.91
N LYS A 155 17.06 -87.76 -1.30
CA LYS A 155 16.81 -89.23 -1.34
C LYS A 155 18.12 -89.90 -0.87
N LYS A 156 18.15 -90.84 0.09
CA LYS A 156 17.33 -92.02 0.34
C LYS A 156 17.21 -92.25 1.85
#